data_AF-A0A9D1ZV24-F1
#
_entry.id   AF-A0A9D1ZV24-F1
#
_cell.length_a   1.000
_cell.length_b   1.000
_cell.length_c   1.000
_cell.angle_alpha   90.00
_cell.angle_beta   90.00
_cell.angle_gamma   90.00
#
_symmetry.space_group_name_H-M   'P 1'
#
loop_
_entity.id
_entity.type
_entity.pdbx_description
1 polymer ?
#
loop_
_entity_poly.entity_id
_entity_poly.type
_entity_poly.pdbx_seq_one_letter_code
_entity_poly.pdbx_strand_id
1 'polypeptide(L)' 'MQPDFSEDVAATAYTVAPGDSLWSIAEDQLTPDASGAEVLALVHTIWHLNQKTIPTLDTLIFPGQTITLPR' A
#
# COMPACT_ATOMS: atom_id res chain seq x y z
N MET A 1 -15.98 21.87 20.40
CA MET A 1 -14.90 21.59 19.45
C MET A 1 -14.86 20.09 19.27
N GLN A 2 -15.37 19.57 18.15
CA GLN A 2 -15.09 18.18 17.76
C GLN A 2 -13.63 18.13 17.28
N PRO A 3 -12.85 17.08 17.62
CA PRO A 3 -11.58 16.89 16.97
C PRO A 3 -11.83 16.52 15.51
N ASP A 4 -11.21 17.26 14.61
CA ASP A 4 -11.07 16.90 13.21
C ASP A 4 -10.02 15.80 13.14
N PHE A 5 -10.44 14.54 13.15
CA PHE A 5 -9.57 13.42 12.78
C PHE A 5 -9.55 13.29 11.25
N SER A 6 -9.23 14.37 10.55
CA SER A 6 -8.57 14.21 9.26
C SER A 6 -7.15 13.77 9.60
N GLU A 7 -7.02 12.49 9.95
CA GLU A 7 -5.72 11.84 9.94
C GLU A 7 -5.27 11.89 8.49
N ASP A 8 -4.54 12.95 8.13
CA ASP A 8 -3.65 13.01 6.98
C ASP A 8 -2.71 11.82 7.11
N VAL A 9 -3.16 10.63 6.68
CA VAL A 9 -2.30 9.49 6.42
C VAL A 9 -1.37 10.02 5.36
N ALA A 10 -0.18 10.43 5.79
CA ALA A 10 0.73 11.22 4.98
C ALA A 10 1.31 10.34 3.86
N ALA A 11 0.51 10.10 2.83
CA ALA A 11 0.76 9.08 1.85
C ALA A 11 1.87 9.50 0.87
N THR A 12 2.64 8.52 0.40
CA THR A 12 3.75 8.73 -0.54
C THR A 12 3.46 8.06 -1.88
N ALA A 13 3.78 8.73 -2.98
CA ALA A 13 3.70 8.15 -4.30
C ALA A 13 4.85 7.17 -4.53
N TYR A 14 4.53 5.97 -5.02
CA TYR A 14 5.48 4.90 -5.32
C TYR A 14 5.32 4.46 -6.78
N THR A 15 6.43 4.32 -7.50
CA THR A 15 6.44 3.78 -8.86
C THR A 15 6.80 2.30 -8.81
N VAL A 16 5.87 1.46 -9.26
CA VAL A 16 6.02 0.01 -9.32
C VAL A 16 7.22 -0.38 -10.17
N ALA A 17 8.12 -1.18 -9.60
CA ALA A 17 9.29 -1.73 -10.25
C ALA A 17 9.00 -3.08 -10.94
N PRO A 18 9.84 -3.52 -11.89
CA PRO A 18 9.73 -4.87 -12.46
C PRO A 18 9.88 -5.96 -11.40
N GLY A 19 8.87 -6.83 -11.29
CA GLY A 19 8.84 -7.94 -10.33
C GLY A 19 8.03 -7.66 -9.07
N ASP A 20 7.56 -6.42 -8.88
CA ASP A 20 6.75 -6.06 -7.73
C ASP A 20 5.39 -6.76 -7.70
N SER A 21 4.96 -7.04 -6.47
CA SER A 21 3.60 -7.36 -6.10
C SER A 21 3.19 -6.46 -4.92
N LEU A 22 1.90 -6.35 -4.62
CA LEU A 22 1.47 -5.62 -3.41
C LEU A 22 2.09 -6.22 -2.13
N TRP A 23 2.32 -7.53 -2.11
CA TRP A 23 2.97 -8.21 -0.98
C TRP A 23 4.44 -7.83 -0.84
N SER A 24 5.22 -7.93 -1.91
CA SER A 24 6.65 -7.58 -1.85
C SER A 24 6.85 -6.10 -1.53
N ILE A 25 6.02 -5.22 -2.09
CA ILE A 25 6.05 -3.79 -1.74
C ILE A 25 5.74 -3.58 -0.25
N ALA A 26 4.75 -4.29 0.31
CA ALA A 26 4.42 -4.19 1.73
C ALA A 26 5.54 -4.73 2.62
N GLU A 27 6.15 -5.86 2.26
CA GLU A 27 7.31 -6.43 2.97
C GLU A 27 8.48 -5.43 3.03
N ASP A 28 8.76 -4.72 1.93
CA ASP A 28 9.82 -3.72 1.85
C ASP A 28 9.57 -2.45 2.68
N GLN A 29 8.31 -2.17 3.04
CA GLN A 29 7.96 -1.05 3.94
C GLN A 29 8.08 -1.42 5.42
N LEU A 30 8.14 -2.71 5.74
CA LEU A 30 8.13 -3.22 7.10
C LEU A 30 9.53 -3.61 7.57
N THR A 31 9.67 -3.87 8.86
CA THR A 31 10.92 -4.41 9.39
C THR A 31 11.08 -5.89 8.97
N PRO A 32 12.31 -6.41 8.86
CA PRO A 32 12.54 -7.79 8.41
C PRO A 32 11.91 -8.88 9.31
N ASP A 33 11.53 -8.55 10.54
CA ASP A 33 10.89 -9.42 11.52
C ASP A 33 9.35 -9.31 11.52
N ALA A 34 8.77 -8.51 10.61
CA ALA A 34 7.34 -8.36 10.49
C ALA A 34 6.64 -9.70 10.24
N SER A 35 5.55 -9.90 10.97
CA SER A 35 4.71 -11.08 10.83
C SER A 35 3.91 -11.04 9.53
N GLY A 36 3.50 -12.21 9.03
CA GLY A 36 2.60 -12.29 7.87
C GLY A 36 1.26 -11.57 8.08
N ALA A 37 0.81 -11.41 9.34
CA ALA A 37 -0.40 -10.64 9.65
C ALA A 37 -0.19 -9.13 9.45
N GLU A 38 0.99 -8.60 9.79
CA GLU A 38 1.36 -7.21 9.55
C GLU A 38 1.51 -6.91 8.06
N VAL A 39 2.16 -7.82 7.32
CA VAL A 39 2.25 -7.73 5.85
C VAL A 39 0.86 -7.72 5.23
N LEU A 40 -0.02 -8.65 5.62
CA LEU A 40 -1.39 -8.72 5.10
C LEU A 40 -2.18 -7.44 5.42
N ALA A 41 -2.06 -6.92 6.65
CA ALA A 41 -2.70 -5.67 7.02
C ALA A 41 -2.22 -4.50 6.16
N LEU A 42 -0.92 -4.40 5.91
CA LEU A 42 -0.35 -3.35 5.07
C LEU A 42 -0.75 -3.49 3.59
N VAL A 43 -0.79 -4.71 3.05
CA VAL A 43 -1.33 -4.97 1.70
C VAL A 43 -2.75 -4.44 1.56
N HIS A 44 -3.62 -4.71 2.55
CA HIS A 44 -4.99 -4.20 2.55
C HIS A 44 -5.05 -2.67 2.64
N THR A 45 -4.17 -2.05 3.43
CA THR A 45 -4.06 -0.59 3.51
C THR A 45 -3.63 0.02 2.17
N ILE A 46 -2.58 -0.52 1.54
CA ILE A 46 -2.13 -0.08 0.21
C ILE A 46 -3.25 -0.25 -0.81
N TRP A 47 -3.92 -1.41 -0.84
CA TRP A 47 -5.05 -1.64 -1.74
C TRP A 47 -6.18 -0.61 -1.52
N HIS A 48 -6.55 -0.34 -0.26
CA HIS A 48 -7.60 0.61 0.08
C HIS A 48 -7.30 2.03 -0.45
N LEU A 49 -6.06 2.49 -0.33
CA LEU A 49 -5.63 3.78 -0.86
C LEU A 49 -5.67 3.87 -2.39
N ASN A 50 -5.64 2.73 -3.09
CA ASN A 50 -5.51 2.65 -4.55
C ASN A 50 -6.73 2.03 -5.25
N GLN A 51 -7.88 1.90 -4.56
CA GLN A 51 -9.07 1.22 -5.10
C GLN A 51 -9.58 1.77 -6.44
N LYS A 52 -9.29 3.03 -6.74
CA LYS A 52 -9.65 3.64 -8.03
C LYS A 52 -8.96 2.98 -9.23
N THR A 53 -7.73 2.51 -9.03
CA THR A 53 -6.91 1.87 -10.07
C THR A 53 -6.72 0.37 -9.85
N ILE A 54 -6.88 -0.10 -8.60
CA ILE A 54 -6.75 -1.49 -8.17
C ILE A 54 -8.08 -1.90 -7.51
N PRO A 55 -9.16 -2.13 -8.27
CA PRO A 55 -10.50 -2.35 -7.71
C PRO A 55 -10.61 -3.64 -6.88
N THR A 56 -9.75 -4.64 -7.12
CA THR A 56 -9.70 -5.89 -6.36
C THR A 56 -8.24 -6.30 -6.07
N LEU A 57 -8.02 -7.16 -5.09
CA LEU A 57 -6.68 -7.69 -4.81
C LEU A 57 -6.13 -8.57 -5.94
N ASP A 58 -6.99 -9.09 -6.81
CA ASP A 58 -6.59 -9.83 -8.01
C ASP A 58 -6.21 -8.91 -9.19
N THR A 59 -6.38 -7.58 -9.04
CA THR A 59 -5.99 -6.64 -10.07
C THR A 59 -4.47 -6.57 -10.17
N LEU A 60 -3.94 -6.82 -11.36
CA LEU A 60 -2.51 -6.71 -11.63
C LEU A 60 -2.03 -5.26 -11.53
N ILE A 61 -0.85 -5.09 -10.92
CA ILE A 61 -0.05 -3.88 -11.03
C ILE A 61 1.01 -4.07 -12.11
N PHE A 62 1.43 -2.99 -12.75
CA PHE A 62 2.40 -3.04 -13.85
C PHE A 62 3.61 -2.16 -13.57
N PRO A 63 4.82 -2.54 -14.03
CA PRO A 63 6.00 -1.68 -13.91
C PRO A 63 5.76 -0.29 -14.52
N GLY A 64 6.18 0.75 -13.81
CA GLY A 64 5.94 2.16 -14.16
C GLY A 64 4.58 2.71 -13.70
N GLN A 65 3.67 1.88 -13.19
CA GLN A 65 2.44 2.34 -12.57
C GLN A 65 2.77 3.10 -11.27
N THR A 66 2.09 4.23 -11.05
CA THR A 66 2.20 4.96 -9.78
C THR A 66 1.05 4.56 -8.86
N ILE A 67 1.39 4.16 -7.63
CA ILE A 67 0.45 3.85 -6.56
C ILE A 67 0.77 4.69 -5.31
N THR A 68 -0.14 4.67 -4.36
CA THR A 68 -0.05 5.42 -3.10
C THR A 68 0.27 4.45 -1.96
N LEU A 69 1.35 4.69 -1.22
CA LEU A 69 1.70 3.93 -0.01
C LEU A 69 1.36 4.74 1.25
N PRO A 70 0.93 4.10 2.35
CA PRO A 70 0.85 4.76 3.65
C PRO A 70 2.25 5.15 4.14
N ARG A 71 2.32 6.13 5.05
CA ARG A 71 3.60 6.55 5.65
C ARG A 71 4.02 5.68 6.82
#